data_AF-A0A0F9F152-F1
#
_entry.id   AF-A0A0F9F152-F1
#
_cell.length_a   1.000
_cell.length_b   1.000
_cell.length_c   1.000
_cell.angle_alpha   90.00
_cell.angle_beta   90.00
_cell.angle_gamma   90.00
#
_symmetry.space_group_name_H-M   'P 1'
#
loop_
_entity.id
_entity.type
_entity.pdbx_description
1 polymer ?
#
loop_
_entity_poly.entity_id
_entity_poly.type
_entity_poly.pdbx_seq_one_letter_code
_entity_poly.pdbx_strand_id
1 'polypeptide(L)'
;MGKSLGYEYVKKVIGERGGEILSSYTSAKVPIKIRCSNGHIFYPRFSTIQKGTWCRECFFDKRRKDIHEVVSEIEKRGGKLLSDNYVNTKTKISVQCKIGHIWLTTFSRIHVGGWCPKCATHNVANLNRKYSEKYVKNYFNDIGWVLLSRYNNVNEYINWIGSC
;
A
#
# COMPACT_ATOMS: atom_id res chain seq x y z
N MET A 1 18.02 -42.27 11.79
CA MET A 1 18.64 -41.83 13.06
C MET A 1 19.00 -40.35 12.93
N GLY A 2 18.25 -39.45 13.58
CA GLY A 2 18.55 -38.01 13.53
C GLY A 2 19.63 -37.67 14.55
N LYS A 3 20.83 -37.30 14.09
CA LYS A 3 21.88 -36.78 14.98
C LYS A 3 21.34 -35.53 15.68
N SER A 4 21.15 -35.61 17.00
CA SER A 4 20.87 -34.43 17.81
C SER A 4 22.06 -33.48 17.64
N LEU A 5 21.81 -32.28 17.13
CA LEU A 5 22.84 -31.25 17.00
C LEU A 5 23.25 -30.79 18.39
N GLY A 6 24.55 -30.69 18.65
CA GLY A 6 25.06 -30.23 19.95
C GLY A 6 24.63 -28.78 20.24
N TYR A 7 24.35 -28.48 21.52
CA TYR A 7 23.97 -27.15 21.98
C TYR A 7 24.99 -26.07 21.55
N GLU A 8 26.29 -26.38 21.63
CA GLU A 8 27.37 -25.47 21.21
C GLU A 8 27.26 -25.06 19.74
N TYR A 9 26.92 -26.00 18.85
CA TYR A 9 26.71 -25.70 17.43
C TYR A 9 25.50 -24.78 17.23
N VAL A 10 24.40 -25.08 17.93
CA VAL A 10 23.18 -24.26 17.87
C VAL A 10 23.44 -22.84 18.37
N LYS A 11 24.15 -22.71 19.50
CA LYS A 11 24.56 -21.43 20.09
C LYS A 11 25.44 -20.62 19.14
N LYS A 12 26.42 -21.26 18.49
CA LYS A 12 27.28 -20.62 17.48
C LYS A 12 26.46 -20.05 16.31
N VAL A 13 25.61 -20.87 15.67
CA VAL A 13 24.80 -20.44 14.51
C VAL A 13 23.84 -19.30 14.87
N ILE A 14 23.26 -19.33 16.07
CA ILE A 14 22.36 -18.27 16.54
C ILE A 14 23.15 -16.99 16.84
N GLY A 15 24.32 -17.11 17.48
CA GLY A 15 25.22 -15.99 17.76
C GLY A 15 25.75 -15.29 16.50
N GLU A 16 26.13 -16.05 15.46
CA GLU A 16 26.58 -15.51 14.17
C GLU A 16 25.51 -14.65 13.48
N ARG A 17 24.23 -14.89 13.78
CA ARG A 17 23.09 -14.09 13.27
C ARG A 17 22.66 -12.98 14.25
N GLY A 18 23.46 -12.70 15.27
CA GLY A 18 23.17 -11.69 16.29
C GLY A 18 22.01 -12.06 17.21
N GLY A 19 21.79 -13.35 17.44
CA GLY A 19 20.75 -13.86 18.32
C GLY A 19 21.29 -14.37 19.65
N GLU A 20 20.45 -14.33 20.67
CA GLU A 20 20.70 -14.87 22.00
C GLU A 20 19.62 -15.90 22.34
N ILE A 21 20.03 -17.08 22.81
CA ILE A 21 19.12 -18.13 23.23
C ILE A 21 18.64 -17.83 24.67
N LEU A 22 17.33 -17.78 24.86
CA LEU A 22 16.68 -17.53 26.15
C LEU A 22 16.06 -18.78 26.79
N SER A 23 16.05 -19.92 26.10
CA SER A 23 15.50 -21.19 26.61
C SER A 23 16.53 -22.31 26.57
N SER A 24 16.31 -23.37 27.34
CA SER A 24 17.05 -24.61 27.15
C SER A 24 16.78 -25.19 25.75
N TYR A 25 17.76 -25.89 25.19
CA TYR A 25 17.67 -26.56 23.90
C TYR A 25 17.70 -28.08 24.09
N THR A 26 16.68 -28.75 23.59
CA THR A 26 16.55 -30.21 23.69
C THR A 26 16.75 -30.90 22.34
N SER A 27 16.08 -30.42 21.29
CA SER A 27 16.21 -30.96 19.93
C SER A 27 15.83 -29.96 18.85
N ALA A 28 16.28 -30.20 17.61
CA ALA A 28 16.03 -29.35 16.45
C ALA A 28 14.55 -29.26 16.02
N LYS A 29 13.67 -30.11 16.58
CA LYS A 29 12.23 -30.11 16.34
C LYS A 29 11.46 -29.24 17.33
N VAL A 30 12.05 -28.98 18.49
CA VAL A 30 11.45 -28.15 19.54
C VAL A 30 11.76 -26.68 19.26
N PRO A 31 10.76 -25.78 19.36
CA PRO A 31 10.99 -24.34 19.25
C PRO A 31 11.97 -23.84 20.32
N ILE A 32 12.90 -22.99 19.92
CA ILE A 32 13.89 -22.35 20.80
C ILE A 32 13.45 -20.91 21.01
N LYS A 33 13.46 -20.40 22.24
CA LYS A 33 13.23 -18.97 22.48
C LYS A 33 14.51 -18.20 22.17
N ILE A 34 14.45 -17.26 21.24
CA ILE A 34 15.61 -16.45 20.80
C ILE A 34 15.24 -14.97 20.85
N ARG A 35 16.18 -14.13 21.32
CA ARG A 35 16.16 -12.67 21.19
C ARG A 35 17.12 -12.25 20.08
N CYS A 36 16.68 -11.50 19.07
CA CYS A 36 17.60 -10.95 18.05
C CYS A 36 18.26 -9.65 18.53
N SER A 37 19.24 -9.16 17.75
CA SER A 37 19.95 -7.89 17.98
C SER A 37 19.04 -6.67 18.07
N ASN A 38 17.88 -6.69 17.40
CA ASN A 38 16.88 -5.61 17.47
C ASN A 38 15.92 -5.78 18.67
N GLY A 39 16.16 -6.76 19.55
CA GLY A 39 15.36 -6.99 20.76
C GLY A 39 14.11 -7.86 20.58
N HIS A 40 13.73 -8.24 19.36
CA HIS A 40 12.55 -9.07 19.13
C HIS A 40 12.73 -10.49 19.65
N ILE A 41 11.68 -11.04 20.28
CA ILE A 41 11.65 -12.39 20.82
C ILE A 41 10.80 -13.29 19.94
N PHE A 42 11.33 -14.43 19.52
CA PHE A 42 10.64 -15.37 18.65
C PHE A 42 11.01 -16.83 18.97
N TYR A 43 10.19 -17.76 18.46
CA TYR A 43 10.23 -19.18 18.82
C TYR A 43 10.42 -20.09 17.59
N PRO A 44 11.54 -20.00 16.86
CA PRO A 44 11.78 -20.81 15.68
C PRO A 44 12.22 -22.23 16.03
N ARG A 45 12.04 -23.17 15.08
CA ARG A 45 12.74 -24.46 15.13
C ARG A 45 14.14 -24.30 14.57
N PHE A 46 15.14 -24.99 15.10
CA PHE A 46 16.51 -24.88 14.56
C PHE A 46 16.58 -25.29 13.08
N SER A 47 15.84 -26.33 12.70
CA SER A 47 15.70 -26.76 11.30
C SER A 47 15.18 -25.66 10.35
N THR A 48 14.35 -24.73 10.83
CA THR A 48 13.90 -23.57 10.03
C THR A 48 14.97 -22.48 9.93
N ILE A 49 15.79 -22.31 10.97
CA ILE A 49 16.93 -21.38 10.96
C ILE A 49 17.97 -21.82 9.92
N GLN A 50 18.25 -23.13 9.87
CA GLN A 50 19.16 -23.71 8.89
C GLN A 50 18.68 -23.48 7.44
N LYS A 51 17.36 -23.47 7.21
CA LYS A 51 16.76 -23.13 5.91
C LYS A 51 16.77 -21.62 5.58
N GLY A 52 17.37 -20.79 6.44
CA GLY A 52 17.50 -19.34 6.22
C GLY A 52 16.41 -18.49 6.88
N THR A 53 15.45 -19.09 7.59
CA THR A 53 14.47 -18.30 8.35
C THR A 53 15.14 -17.65 9.57
N TRP A 54 14.73 -16.44 9.92
CA TRP A 54 15.23 -15.72 11.09
C TRP A 54 14.11 -14.91 11.77
N CYS A 55 14.43 -13.73 12.29
CA CYS A 55 13.48 -12.82 12.90
C CYS A 55 12.53 -12.22 11.86
N ARG A 56 11.24 -12.56 12.00
CA ARG A 56 10.15 -12.09 11.15
C ARG A 56 9.91 -10.58 11.27
N GLU A 57 10.07 -10.02 12.46
CA GLU A 57 9.91 -8.58 12.70
C GLU A 57 11.01 -7.79 12.00
N CYS A 58 12.29 -8.15 12.21
CA CYS A 58 13.41 -7.56 11.47
C CYS A 58 13.25 -7.66 9.94
N PHE A 59 12.70 -8.78 9.45
CA PHE A 59 12.41 -8.96 8.03
C PHE A 59 11.37 -7.96 7.51
N PHE A 60 10.34 -7.65 8.31
CA PHE A 60 9.35 -6.64 7.94
C PHE A 60 9.86 -5.22 8.15
N ASP A 61 10.60 -4.94 9.21
CA ASP A 61 11.15 -3.61 9.49
C ASP A 61 12.02 -3.13 8.34
N LYS A 62 12.88 -4.00 7.79
CA LYS A 62 13.69 -3.72 6.59
C LYS A 62 12.87 -3.42 5.33
N ARG A 63 11.58 -3.76 5.30
CA ARG A 63 10.66 -3.54 4.16
C ARG A 63 9.59 -2.51 4.46
N ARG A 64 9.55 -1.94 5.66
CA ARG A 64 8.63 -0.84 5.95
C ARG A 64 9.09 0.33 5.09
N LYS A 65 8.18 0.85 4.28
CA LYS A 65 8.41 2.12 3.59
C LYS A 65 8.69 3.17 4.64
N ASP A 66 9.70 3.98 4.39
CA ASP A 66 10.01 5.09 5.27
C ASP A 66 8.87 6.13 5.20
N ILE A 67 8.69 6.89 6.28
CA ILE A 67 7.66 7.93 6.33
C ILE A 67 7.85 8.98 5.23
N HIS A 68 9.08 9.28 4.84
CA HIS A 68 9.37 10.21 3.75
C HIS A 68 8.89 9.66 2.40
N GLU A 69 8.97 8.35 2.15
CA GLU A 69 8.42 7.73 0.94
C GLU A 69 6.88 7.82 0.91
N VAL A 70 6.24 7.61 2.06
CA VAL A 70 4.78 7.74 2.21
C VAL A 70 4.33 9.16 1.93
N VAL A 71 5.01 10.15 2.53
CA VAL A 71 4.73 11.58 2.30
C VAL A 71 4.93 11.93 0.84
N SER A 72 6.06 11.56 0.23
CA SER A 72 6.36 11.85 -1.17
C SER A 72 5.30 11.29 -2.13
N GLU A 73 4.83 10.06 -1.92
CA GLU A 73 3.77 9.45 -2.74
C GLU A 73 2.43 10.20 -2.63
N ILE A 74 2.08 10.65 -1.41
CA ILE A 74 0.87 11.42 -1.16
C ILE A 74 0.96 12.80 -1.82
N GLU A 75 2.10 13.48 -1.67
CA GLU A 75 2.36 14.81 -2.24
C GLU A 75 2.40 14.79 -3.78
N LYS A 76 2.98 13.74 -4.39
CA LYS A 76 2.97 13.53 -5.85
C LYS A 76 1.54 13.49 -6.44
N ARG A 77 0.56 13.06 -5.65
CA ARG A 77 -0.86 13.04 -6.02
C ARG A 77 -1.61 14.31 -5.58
N GLY A 78 -0.89 15.33 -5.13
CA GLY A 78 -1.42 16.60 -4.64
C GLY A 78 -2.14 16.49 -3.30
N GLY A 79 -1.83 15.46 -2.50
CA GLY A 79 -2.37 15.31 -1.16
C GLY A 79 -1.40 15.78 -0.07
N LYS A 80 -1.88 15.75 1.18
CA LYS A 80 -1.09 16.02 2.38
C LYS A 80 -1.35 14.94 3.42
N LEU A 81 -0.29 14.38 4.01
CA LEU A 81 -0.40 13.51 5.17
C LEU A 81 -0.68 14.36 6.42
N LEU A 82 -1.71 14.01 7.18
CA LEU A 82 -2.10 14.71 8.42
C LEU A 82 -1.77 13.93 9.69
N SER A 83 -1.45 12.64 9.56
CA SER A 83 -1.04 11.83 10.70
C SER A 83 0.42 12.05 11.02
N ASP A 84 0.73 12.34 12.28
CA ASP A 84 2.10 12.56 12.75
C ASP A 84 2.93 11.27 12.78
N ASN A 85 2.28 10.10 12.84
CA ASN A 85 2.94 8.81 12.98
C ASN A 85 2.46 7.82 11.91
N TYR A 86 3.41 7.28 11.16
CA TYR A 86 3.21 6.13 10.28
C TYR A 86 3.92 4.90 10.85
N VAL A 87 3.15 3.87 11.17
CA VAL A 87 3.69 2.65 11.81
C VAL A 87 3.98 1.55 10.79
N ASN A 88 3.06 1.33 9.85
CA ASN A 88 3.15 0.34 8.78
C ASN A 88 2.07 0.56 7.71
N THR A 89 2.12 -0.22 6.63
CA THR A 89 1.23 -0.09 5.47
C THR A 89 -0.25 -0.37 5.76
N LYS A 90 -0.56 -1.04 6.87
CA LYS A 90 -1.92 -1.41 7.30
C LYS A 90 -2.50 -0.47 8.36
N THR A 91 -1.65 0.34 9.00
CA THR A 91 -2.10 1.36 9.95
C THR A 91 -2.88 2.43 9.20
N LYS A 92 -4.01 2.86 9.76
CA LYS A 92 -4.79 3.95 9.21
C LYS A 92 -4.03 5.27 9.38
N ILE A 93 -3.99 6.05 8.32
CA ILE A 93 -3.45 7.40 8.24
C ILE A 93 -4.55 8.36 7.79
N SER A 94 -4.49 9.60 8.26
CA SER A 94 -5.35 10.69 7.83
C SER A 94 -4.68 11.43 6.68
N VAL A 95 -5.38 11.57 5.56
CA VAL A 95 -4.87 12.21 4.34
C VAL A 95 -5.86 13.26 3.86
N GLN A 96 -5.33 14.38 3.40
CA GLN A 96 -6.07 15.45 2.73
C GLN A 96 -5.77 15.44 1.24
N CYS A 97 -6.76 15.61 0.36
CA CYS A 97 -6.52 15.77 -1.08
C CYS A 97 -6.36 17.24 -1.46
N LYS A 98 -5.99 17.50 -2.72
CA LYS A 98 -5.83 18.85 -3.28
C LYS A 98 -7.05 19.77 -3.11
N ILE A 99 -8.25 19.20 -3.08
CA ILE A 99 -9.54 19.93 -2.94
C ILE A 99 -9.93 20.09 -1.46
N GLY A 100 -9.11 19.60 -0.52
CA GLY A 100 -9.29 19.79 0.91
C GLY A 100 -10.08 18.68 1.63
N HIS A 101 -10.55 17.64 0.93
CA HIS A 101 -11.23 16.51 1.58
C HIS A 101 -10.27 15.70 2.44
N ILE A 102 -10.67 15.44 3.68
CA ILE A 102 -9.93 14.59 4.64
C ILE A 102 -10.59 13.22 4.74
N TRP A 103 -9.81 12.15 4.73
CA TRP A 103 -10.30 10.79 4.98
C TRP A 103 -9.25 9.91 5.65
N LEU A 104 -9.72 8.86 6.32
CA LEU A 104 -8.88 7.80 6.85
C LEU A 104 -8.69 6.70 5.81
N THR A 105 -7.44 6.29 5.59
CA THR A 105 -7.09 5.19 4.69
C THR A 105 -5.83 4.49 5.17
N THR A 106 -5.49 3.34 4.59
CA THR A 106 -4.17 2.75 4.77
C THR A 106 -3.25 3.20 3.64
N PHE A 107 -1.94 3.23 3.90
CA PHE A 107 -0.97 3.50 2.84
C PHE A 107 -1.00 2.41 1.76
N SER A 108 -1.26 1.15 2.12
CA SER A 108 -1.44 0.07 1.14
C SER A 108 -2.53 0.38 0.11
N ARG A 109 -3.64 0.98 0.53
CA ARG A 109 -4.74 1.38 -0.37
C ARG A 109 -4.33 2.52 -1.29
N ILE A 110 -3.56 3.49 -0.79
CA ILE A 110 -3.01 4.57 -1.63
C ILE A 110 -2.05 3.99 -2.66
N HIS A 111 -1.14 3.12 -2.23
CA HIS A 111 -0.10 2.54 -3.06
C HIS A 111 -0.66 1.76 -4.26
N VAL A 112 -1.76 1.01 -4.08
CA VAL A 112 -2.43 0.28 -5.17
C VAL A 112 -3.36 1.15 -6.04
N GLY A 113 -3.35 2.47 -5.86
CA GLY A 113 -4.10 3.43 -6.69
C GLY A 113 -5.39 3.98 -6.06
N GLY A 114 -5.76 3.55 -4.85
CA GLY A 114 -6.86 4.15 -4.11
C GLY A 114 -6.57 5.61 -3.75
N TRP A 115 -7.61 6.45 -3.70
CA TRP A 115 -7.47 7.86 -3.39
C TRP A 115 -8.69 8.41 -2.63
N CYS A 116 -8.95 9.72 -2.76
CA CYS A 116 -10.04 10.41 -2.08
C CYS A 116 -11.41 9.88 -2.53
N PRO A 117 -12.22 9.31 -1.63
CA PRO A 117 -13.53 8.77 -1.97
C PRO A 117 -14.51 9.85 -2.43
N LYS A 118 -14.47 11.05 -1.82
CA LYS A 118 -15.33 12.17 -2.23
C LYS A 118 -15.02 12.63 -3.65
N CYS A 119 -13.74 12.74 -4.02
CA CYS A 119 -13.35 13.05 -5.39
C CYS A 119 -13.77 11.95 -6.37
N ALA A 120 -13.63 10.68 -5.99
CA ALA A 120 -14.07 9.56 -6.83
C ALA A 120 -15.57 9.62 -7.09
N THR A 121 -16.39 9.86 -6.05
CA THR A 121 -17.84 10.01 -6.18
C THR A 121 -18.22 11.20 -7.08
N HIS A 122 -17.58 12.36 -6.91
CA HIS A 122 -17.83 13.52 -7.77
C HIS A 122 -17.48 13.25 -9.24
N ASN A 123 -16.37 12.56 -9.51
CA ASN A 123 -15.98 12.19 -10.87
C ASN A 123 -16.99 11.21 -11.49
N VAL A 124 -17.40 10.19 -10.75
CA VAL A 124 -18.43 9.23 -11.23
C VAL A 124 -19.76 9.93 -11.50
N ALA A 125 -20.19 10.84 -10.61
CA ALA A 125 -21.40 11.62 -10.81
C ALA A 125 -21.32 12.49 -12.08
N ASN A 126 -20.17 13.11 -12.35
CA ASN A 126 -19.94 13.89 -13.58
C ASN A 126 -19.95 13.01 -14.84
N LEU A 127 -19.29 11.84 -14.82
CA LEU A 127 -19.28 10.89 -15.95
C LEU A 127 -20.66 10.28 -16.24
N ASN A 128 -21.53 10.21 -15.23
CA ASN A 128 -22.90 9.72 -15.39
C ASN A 128 -23.91 10.86 -15.65
N ARG A 129 -23.45 12.12 -15.71
CA ARG A 129 -24.33 13.25 -15.95
C ARG A 129 -24.85 13.20 -17.39
N LYS A 130 -26.14 12.95 -17.54
CA LYS A 130 -26.82 13.01 -18.84
C LYS A 130 -27.23 14.45 -19.13
N TYR A 131 -26.60 15.05 -20.13
CA TYR A 131 -27.04 16.34 -20.66
C TYR A 131 -28.21 16.13 -21.64
N SER A 132 -29.10 17.11 -21.74
CA SER A 132 -30.12 17.06 -22.79
C SER A 132 -29.44 17.22 -24.15
N GLU A 133 -29.92 16.51 -25.16
CA GLU A 133 -29.39 16.61 -26.53
C GLU A 133 -29.44 18.07 -27.03
N LYS A 134 -30.48 18.83 -26.62
CA LYS A 134 -30.61 20.26 -26.89
C LYS A 134 -29.46 21.08 -26.28
N TYR A 135 -29.13 20.85 -25.01
CA TYR A 135 -28.03 21.55 -24.35
C TYR A 135 -26.70 21.27 -25.05
N VAL A 136 -26.42 20.00 -25.36
CA VAL A 136 -25.19 19.59 -26.04
C VAL A 136 -25.09 20.23 -27.42
N LYS A 137 -26.16 20.16 -28.24
CA LYS A 137 -26.20 20.79 -29.56
C LYS A 137 -25.92 22.29 -29.51
N ASN A 138 -26.57 23.01 -28.59
CA ASN A 138 -26.36 24.44 -28.44
C ASN A 138 -24.92 24.78 -28.05
N TYR A 139 -24.38 24.10 -27.02
CA TYR A 139 -23.01 24.33 -26.55
C TYR A 139 -21.96 24.18 -27.67
N PHE A 140 -22.08 23.14 -28.49
CA PHE A 140 -21.12 22.88 -29.57
C PHE A 140 -21.33 23.82 -30.77
N ASN A 141 -22.58 24.15 -31.11
CA ASN A 141 -22.87 25.16 -32.14
C ASN A 141 -22.26 26.52 -31.78
N ASP A 142 -22.33 26.92 -30.50
CA ASP A 142 -21.76 28.19 -30.01
C ASP A 142 -20.23 28.27 -30.17
N ILE A 143 -19.54 27.13 -30.26
CA ILE A 143 -18.09 27.04 -30.50
C ILE A 143 -17.74 26.61 -31.94
N GLY A 144 -18.71 26.62 -32.87
CA GLY A 144 -18.49 26.34 -34.30
C GLY A 144 -18.46 24.86 -34.69
N TRP A 145 -18.98 23.97 -33.83
CA TRP A 145 -19.03 22.52 -34.06
C TRP A 145 -20.47 22.03 -34.24
N VAL A 146 -20.70 21.25 -35.29
CA VAL A 146 -22.01 20.66 -35.60
C VAL A 146 -22.00 19.17 -35.29
N LEU A 147 -23.02 18.73 -34.55
CA LEU A 147 -23.24 17.34 -34.17
C LEU A 147 -23.75 16.50 -35.35
N LEU A 148 -23.01 15.45 -35.75
CA LEU A 148 -23.37 14.56 -36.86
C LEU A 148 -24.05 13.26 -36.45
N SER A 149 -24.04 12.92 -35.16
CA SER A 149 -24.64 11.69 -34.64
C SER A 149 -25.51 11.94 -33.41
N ARG A 150 -26.36 10.97 -33.05
CA ARG A 150 -27.16 11.07 -31.84
C ARG A 150 -26.26 11.14 -30.60
N TYR A 151 -26.58 12.06 -29.69
CA TYR A 151 -25.97 12.11 -28.37
C TYR A 151 -26.66 11.13 -27.41
N ASN A 152 -25.91 10.16 -26.88
CA ASN A 152 -26.45 9.18 -25.93
C ASN A 152 -26.00 9.49 -24.48
N ASN A 153 -24.69 9.66 -24.26
CA ASN A 153 -24.09 10.08 -22.99
C ASN A 153 -22.65 10.60 -23.22
N VAL A 154 -21.99 11.06 -22.16
CA VAL A 154 -20.64 11.65 -22.22
C VAL A 154 -19.50 10.65 -22.45
N ASN A 155 -19.76 9.34 -22.34
CA ASN A 155 -18.75 8.29 -22.49
C ASN A 155 -18.76 7.61 -23.87
N GLU A 156 -19.69 7.99 -24.75
CA GLU A 156 -19.78 7.45 -26.10
C GLU A 156 -19.07 8.35 -27.13
N TYR A 157 -18.52 7.72 -28.16
CA TYR A 157 -17.93 8.45 -29.28
C TYR A 157 -19.01 9.14 -30.09
N ILE A 158 -18.79 10.42 -30.38
CA ILE A 158 -19.71 11.27 -31.12
C ILE A 158 -18.96 11.86 -32.31
N ASN A 159 -19.60 11.83 -33.47
CA ASN A 159 -19.05 12.42 -34.69
C ASN A 159 -19.42 13.90 -34.78
N TRP A 160 -18.44 14.73 -35.07
CA TRP A 160 -18.59 16.18 -35.20
C TRP A 160 -17.95 16.68 -36.50
N ILE A 161 -18.45 17.78 -37.03
CA ILE A 161 -17.78 18.55 -38.08
C ILE A 161 -17.73 20.02 -37.65
N GLY A 162 -16.58 20.65 -37.82
CA GLY A 162 -16.35 22.03 -37.40
C GLY A 162 -15.25 22.67 -38.24
N SER A 163 -15.27 24.00 -38.29
CA SER A 163 -14.23 24.80 -38.95
C SER A 163 -13.01 24.95 -38.05
N CYS A 164 -11.82 24.65 -38.59
CA CYS A 164 -10.52 24.95 -37.98
C CYS A 164 -10.33 26.45 -37.76
#